data_AF-A0A929KA80-F1
#
_entry.id   AF-A0A929KA80-F1
#
_cell.length_a   1.000
_cell.length_b   1.000
_cell.length_c   1.000
_cell.angle_alpha   90.00
_cell.angle_beta   90.00
_cell.angle_gamma   90.00
#
_symmetry.space_group_name_H-M   'P 1'
#
loop_
_entity.id
_entity.type
_entity.pdbx_description
1 polymer ?
#
loop_
_entity_poly.entity_id
_entity_poly.type
_entity_poly.pdbx_seq_one_letter_code
_entity_poly.pdbx_strand_id
1 'polypeptide(L)'
;MFVKTVGPVTADIMLLGEAPGEMEDRTGIPFKGRAGNTLNTLLSQAGIIRSQCLIANVARERPPGNDIKHYFVDKGCKVPTPRMLEYIALLQKEIETYKPNVVVPLGNTALWALTGRKGIKHARGSVTTSTLVPGQKLLPSYHPQAIGYDWKLATTMVMDLKKALYHSRFPKVPGDKRQLIIDPTKAHFIELCQRLLDEKKPVAVDIEAVQAHINRIGFSNSTSWAFTLGTLKGIVPFFPEKDELEIWEWIGRIISELPIIYHNAVYDLPVLFLRNGIPTNNLYMDTLVAAHILWPELPKSLEYVTSILLDVPAWKHLSETAPGEYNALDALNTKCIAPIMENLLKKRDLWEVFQREMSWVEPASMLQLQGLFVNMEKKDELVSTAKEKLKKVDAELLKLVGKEVNYNSPPQVKNLLYI
;
A
#
# COMPACT_ATOMS: atom_id res chain seq x y z
N MET A 1 -2.06 33.01 14.92
CA MET A 1 -3.52 33.25 14.87
C MET A 1 -4.24 31.92 14.93
N PHE A 2 -5.40 31.86 15.59
CA PHE A 2 -6.22 30.66 15.61
C PHE A 2 -7.02 30.53 14.29
N VAL A 3 -6.81 29.44 13.56
CA VAL A 3 -7.47 29.13 12.28
C VAL A 3 -8.67 28.22 12.54
N LYS A 4 -9.87 28.75 12.30
CA LYS A 4 -11.13 28.04 12.53
C LYS A 4 -11.47 27.07 11.38
N THR A 5 -12.32 26.11 11.68
CA THR A 5 -12.99 25.30 10.64
C THR A 5 -13.90 26.19 9.80
N VAL A 6 -13.88 26.00 8.48
CA VAL A 6 -14.70 26.74 7.53
C VAL A 6 -15.52 25.78 6.68
N GLY A 7 -16.70 26.19 6.25
CA GLY A 7 -17.60 25.39 5.41
C GLY A 7 -19.04 25.39 5.93
N PRO A 8 -19.96 24.80 5.17
CA PRO A 8 -21.36 24.67 5.57
C PRO A 8 -21.50 23.63 6.70
N VAL A 9 -22.45 23.84 7.60
CA VAL A 9 -22.69 22.91 8.71
C VAL A 9 -23.26 21.56 8.26
N THR A 10 -23.79 21.49 7.05
CA THR A 10 -24.38 20.30 6.40
C THR A 10 -23.42 19.63 5.41
N ALA A 11 -22.12 19.87 5.51
CA ALA A 11 -21.16 19.33 4.55
C ALA A 11 -20.97 17.81 4.72
N ASP A 12 -21.16 17.05 3.65
CA ASP A 12 -20.94 15.60 3.66
C ASP A 12 -19.45 15.20 3.67
N ILE A 13 -18.56 16.11 3.26
CA ILE A 13 -17.11 15.91 3.17
C ILE A 13 -16.41 16.88 4.11
N MET A 14 -15.55 16.35 4.97
CA MET A 14 -14.60 17.13 5.75
C MET A 14 -13.17 16.85 5.28
N LEU A 15 -12.46 17.89 4.83
CA LEU A 15 -11.03 17.85 4.50
C LEU A 15 -10.21 18.26 5.72
N LEU A 16 -9.27 17.41 6.15
CA LEU A 16 -8.48 17.64 7.35
C LEU A 16 -6.99 17.70 7.03
N GLY A 17 -6.37 18.87 7.22
CA GLY A 17 -4.94 19.11 7.06
C GLY A 17 -4.15 18.98 8.35
N GLU A 18 -2.83 19.19 8.25
CA GLU A 18 -1.89 19.09 9.38
C GLU A 18 -1.96 20.31 10.30
N ALA A 19 -1.57 21.48 9.78
CA ALA A 19 -1.47 22.73 10.52
C ALA A 19 -1.47 23.94 9.56
N PRO A 20 -1.84 25.13 10.05
CA PRO A 20 -1.75 26.38 9.30
C PRO A 20 -0.34 26.69 8.80
N GLY A 21 -0.22 27.00 7.51
CA GLY A 21 0.95 27.68 6.95
C GLY A 21 0.94 29.19 7.19
N GLU A 22 1.94 29.91 6.67
CA GLU A 22 2.08 31.36 6.85
C GLU A 22 0.86 32.16 6.36
N MET A 23 0.33 31.83 5.19
CA MET A 23 -0.85 32.52 4.63
C MET A 23 -2.13 32.19 5.41
N GLU A 24 -2.25 30.98 5.95
CA GLU A 24 -3.39 30.57 6.78
C GLU A 24 -3.36 31.31 8.12
N ASP A 25 -2.17 31.43 8.72
CA ASP A 25 -1.94 32.19 9.96
C ASP A 25 -2.28 33.67 9.80
N ARG A 26 -1.98 34.27 8.65
CA ARG A 26 -2.34 35.68 8.36
C ARG A 26 -3.83 35.92 8.11
N THR A 27 -4.52 34.93 7.56
CA THR A 27 -5.88 35.11 7.03
C THR A 27 -6.96 34.43 7.86
N GLY A 28 -6.59 33.52 8.77
CA GLY A 28 -7.51 32.74 9.58
C GLY A 28 -8.27 31.65 8.81
N ILE A 29 -7.92 31.38 7.54
CA ILE A 29 -8.63 30.44 6.66
C ILE A 29 -7.72 29.25 6.33
N PRO A 30 -8.17 28.00 6.54
CA PRO A 30 -7.37 26.82 6.30
C PRO A 30 -7.17 26.55 4.79
N PHE A 31 -6.05 25.91 4.46
CA PHE A 31 -5.61 25.65 3.08
C PHE A 31 -5.68 26.89 2.20
N LYS A 32 -5.03 27.98 2.64
CA LYS A 32 -4.83 29.22 1.88
C LYS A 32 -3.34 29.38 1.60
N GLY A 33 -2.98 29.65 0.35
CA GLY A 33 -1.59 29.66 -0.14
C GLY A 33 -1.30 28.52 -1.11
N ARG A 34 -0.01 28.16 -1.29
CA ARG A 34 0.41 27.20 -2.33
C ARG A 34 -0.25 25.83 -2.20
N ALA A 35 -0.23 25.23 -1.00
CA ALA A 35 -0.89 23.95 -0.74
C ALA A 35 -2.42 24.04 -0.97
N GLY A 36 -3.03 25.18 -0.62
CA GLY A 36 -4.43 25.47 -0.89
C GLY A 36 -4.78 25.54 -2.38
N ASN A 37 -3.94 26.19 -3.18
CA ASN A 37 -4.12 26.27 -4.63
C ASN A 37 -3.99 24.90 -5.30
N THR A 38 -3.03 24.09 -4.86
CA THR A 38 -2.93 22.69 -5.29
C THR A 38 -4.19 21.92 -4.92
N LEU A 39 -4.66 22.02 -3.67
CA LEU A 39 -5.90 21.38 -3.24
C LEU A 39 -7.10 21.80 -4.10
N ASN A 40 -7.26 23.09 -4.39
CA ASN A 40 -8.35 23.59 -5.24
C ASN A 40 -8.34 22.95 -6.63
N THR A 41 -7.14 22.82 -7.22
CA THR A 41 -6.97 22.21 -8.55
C THR A 41 -7.39 20.74 -8.52
N LEU A 42 -6.95 19.99 -7.51
CA LEU A 42 -7.23 18.56 -7.39
C LEU A 42 -8.70 18.28 -7.02
N LEU A 43 -9.31 19.11 -6.17
CA LEU A 43 -10.75 19.04 -5.87
C LEU A 43 -11.58 19.26 -7.13
N SER A 44 -11.23 20.27 -7.94
CA SER A 44 -11.89 20.53 -9.22
C SER A 44 -11.81 19.34 -10.17
N GLN A 45 -10.61 18.74 -10.33
CA GLN A 45 -10.42 17.52 -11.14
C GLN A 45 -11.18 16.30 -10.61
N ALA A 46 -11.39 16.22 -9.29
CA ALA A 46 -12.18 15.19 -8.65
C ALA A 46 -13.70 15.43 -8.73
N GLY A 47 -14.14 16.61 -9.18
CA GLY A 47 -15.55 17.00 -9.19
C GLY A 47 -16.09 17.42 -7.82
N ILE A 48 -15.23 17.82 -6.89
CA ILE A 48 -15.61 18.28 -5.55
C ILE A 48 -15.63 19.81 -5.52
N ILE A 49 -16.77 20.38 -5.12
CA ILE A 49 -16.92 21.82 -4.94
C ILE A 49 -16.42 22.19 -3.54
N ARG A 50 -15.31 22.94 -3.47
CA ARG A 50 -14.67 23.31 -2.19
C ARG A 50 -15.61 24.02 -1.20
N SER A 51 -16.52 24.86 -1.67
CA SER A 51 -17.48 25.58 -0.82
C SER A 51 -18.54 24.66 -0.19
N GLN A 52 -18.65 23.41 -0.64
CA GLN A 52 -19.52 22.38 -0.07
C GLN A 52 -18.78 21.44 0.89
N CYS A 53 -17.51 21.71 1.21
CA CYS A 53 -16.72 20.92 2.15
C CYS A 53 -16.53 21.67 3.46
N LEU A 54 -16.46 20.92 4.56
CA LEU A 54 -15.83 21.39 5.79
C LEU A 54 -14.32 21.27 5.64
N ILE A 55 -13.59 22.30 6.04
CA ILE A 55 -12.14 22.34 5.92
C ILE A 55 -11.55 22.76 7.25
N ALA A 56 -10.66 21.93 7.76
CA ALA A 56 -10.00 22.12 9.04
C ALA A 56 -8.53 21.68 8.97
N ASN A 57 -7.76 22.09 9.96
CA ASN A 57 -6.46 21.52 10.26
C ASN A 57 -6.52 20.85 11.63
N VAL A 58 -5.69 19.85 11.88
CA VAL A 58 -5.56 19.26 13.22
C VAL A 58 -5.05 20.34 14.17
N ALA A 59 -3.83 20.84 13.98
CA ALA A 59 -3.36 21.99 14.75
C ALA A 59 -4.07 23.26 14.27
N ARG A 60 -4.45 24.14 15.21
CA ARG A 60 -5.20 25.38 14.89
C ARG A 60 -4.33 26.62 14.77
N GLU A 61 -3.06 26.49 15.09
CA GLU A 61 -2.09 27.56 15.03
C GLU A 61 -0.88 27.09 14.22
N ARG A 62 -0.21 28.04 13.57
CA ARG A 62 1.02 27.74 12.85
C ARG A 62 2.10 27.31 13.84
N PRO A 63 2.70 26.11 13.69
CA PRO A 63 3.78 25.69 14.56
C PRO A 63 5.00 26.62 14.41
N PRO A 64 5.76 26.89 15.49
CA PRO A 64 7.03 27.60 15.42
C PRO A 64 7.95 26.99 14.36
N GLY A 65 8.57 27.83 13.52
CA GLY A 65 9.43 27.36 12.43
C GLY A 65 8.71 26.55 11.35
N ASN A 66 7.37 26.49 11.35
CA ASN A 66 6.58 25.62 10.49
C ASN A 66 6.89 24.12 10.68
N ASP A 67 7.31 23.73 11.88
CA ASP A 67 7.63 22.34 12.24
C ASP A 67 6.59 21.77 13.21
N ILE A 68 5.75 20.86 12.71
CA ILE A 68 4.70 20.21 13.49
C ILE A 68 5.24 19.46 14.71
N LYS A 69 6.53 19.06 14.70
CA LYS A 69 7.18 18.40 15.84
C LYS A 69 7.11 19.19 17.13
N HIS A 70 6.94 20.52 17.06
CA HIS A 70 6.74 21.36 18.25
C HIS A 70 5.51 20.95 19.08
N TYR A 71 4.51 20.32 18.46
CA TYR A 71 3.31 19.82 19.11
C TYR A 71 3.44 18.38 19.62
N PHE A 72 4.65 17.83 19.60
CA PHE A 72 4.96 16.49 20.09
C PHE A 72 6.14 16.49 21.06
N VAL A 73 6.07 15.63 22.07
CA VAL A 73 7.14 15.49 23.07
C VAL A 73 8.30 14.66 22.50
N ASP A 74 8.00 13.66 21.67
CA ASP A 74 8.99 12.76 21.10
C ASP A 74 9.29 13.08 19.63
N LYS A 75 10.53 12.75 19.20
CA LYS A 75 10.96 12.89 17.79
C LYS A 75 10.09 12.06 16.83
N GLY A 76 9.48 10.98 17.31
CA GLY A 76 8.60 10.11 16.54
C GLY A 76 7.20 10.68 16.34
N CYS A 77 6.88 11.83 16.94
CA CYS A 77 5.56 12.47 16.92
C CYS A 77 4.43 11.52 17.33
N LYS A 78 4.62 10.73 18.38
CA LYS A 78 3.63 9.78 18.91
C LYS A 78 2.93 10.32 20.15
N VAL A 79 3.63 11.09 20.97
CA VAL A 79 3.16 11.65 22.24
C VAL A 79 2.82 13.12 22.02
N PRO A 80 1.53 13.49 21.95
CA PRO A 80 1.11 14.89 21.77
C PRO A 80 1.43 15.73 23.01
N THR A 81 1.69 17.02 22.81
CA THR A 81 1.72 17.99 23.90
C THR A 81 0.29 18.31 24.39
N PRO A 82 0.13 18.92 25.57
CA PRO A 82 -1.20 19.34 26.06
C PRO A 82 -1.96 20.21 25.05
N ARG A 83 -1.24 21.11 24.35
CA ARG A 83 -1.83 21.97 23.32
C ARG A 83 -2.36 21.17 22.12
N MET A 84 -1.65 20.11 21.71
CA MET A 84 -2.11 19.22 20.65
C MET A 84 -3.34 18.41 21.07
N LEU A 85 -3.41 17.99 22.34
CA LEU A 85 -4.58 17.32 22.89
C LEU A 85 -5.82 18.22 22.89
N GLU A 86 -5.68 19.51 23.22
CA GLU A 86 -6.76 20.50 23.10
C GLU A 86 -7.30 20.57 21.67
N TYR A 87 -6.41 20.58 20.67
CA TYR A 87 -6.80 20.60 19.26
C TYR A 87 -7.51 19.32 18.82
N ILE A 88 -7.05 18.16 19.28
CA ILE A 88 -7.69 16.87 19.00
C ILE A 88 -9.08 16.80 19.65
N ALA A 89 -9.23 17.28 20.88
CA ALA A 89 -10.52 17.34 21.56
C ALA A 89 -11.51 18.27 20.82
N LEU A 90 -11.03 19.41 20.32
CA LEU A 90 -11.84 20.30 19.48
C LEU A 90 -12.25 19.60 18.17
N LEU A 91 -11.31 18.94 17.49
CA LEU A 91 -11.56 18.19 16.26
C LEU A 91 -12.62 17.10 16.47
N GLN A 92 -12.53 16.36 17.58
CA GLN A 92 -13.53 15.35 17.95
C GLN A 92 -14.93 15.98 18.05
N LYS A 93 -15.06 17.08 18.82
CA LYS A 93 -16.32 17.79 18.99
C LYS A 93 -16.88 18.30 17.67
N GLU A 94 -16.04 18.81 16.77
CA GLU A 94 -16.47 19.28 15.45
C GLU A 94 -17.00 18.14 14.58
N ILE A 95 -16.33 17.00 14.53
CA ILE A 95 -16.79 15.83 13.77
C ILE A 95 -18.13 15.33 14.35
N GLU A 96 -18.27 15.26 15.67
CA GLU A 96 -19.52 14.86 16.34
C GLU A 96 -20.67 15.85 16.10
N THR A 97 -20.35 17.14 15.95
CA THR A 97 -21.34 18.21 15.72
C THR A 97 -21.79 18.24 14.26
N TYR A 98 -20.84 18.27 13.32
CA TYR A 98 -21.14 18.42 11.90
C TYR A 98 -21.51 17.10 11.21
N LYS A 99 -21.10 15.96 11.78
CA LYS A 99 -21.41 14.61 11.29
C LYS A 99 -21.19 14.42 9.78
N PRO A 100 -20.00 14.75 9.25
CA PRO A 100 -19.72 14.55 7.83
C PRO A 100 -19.81 13.06 7.49
N ASN A 101 -20.37 12.72 6.32
CA ASN A 101 -20.45 11.33 5.87
C ASN A 101 -19.06 10.73 5.63
N VAL A 102 -18.05 11.55 5.27
CA VAL A 102 -16.65 11.13 5.14
C VAL A 102 -15.69 12.23 5.59
N VAL A 103 -14.67 11.85 6.35
CA VAL A 103 -13.51 12.70 6.65
C VAL A 103 -12.32 12.24 5.79
N VAL A 104 -11.67 13.17 5.12
CA VAL A 104 -10.50 12.95 4.27
C VAL A 104 -9.27 13.50 5.00
N PRO A 105 -8.55 12.68 5.80
CA PRO A 105 -7.29 13.11 6.38
C PRO A 105 -6.22 13.22 5.29
N LEU A 106 -5.65 14.42 5.18
CA LEU A 106 -4.61 14.77 4.21
C LEU A 106 -3.25 14.71 4.90
N GLY A 107 -2.49 13.64 4.64
CA GLY A 107 -1.16 13.42 5.22
C GLY A 107 -1.13 12.67 6.55
N ASN A 108 0.09 12.49 7.08
CA ASN A 108 0.34 11.63 8.24
C ASN A 108 -0.24 12.20 9.54
N THR A 109 -0.16 13.51 9.77
CA THR A 109 -0.62 14.12 11.03
C THR A 109 -2.14 14.03 11.18
N ALA A 110 -2.88 14.31 10.09
CA ALA A 110 -4.32 14.16 10.05
C ALA A 110 -4.76 12.71 10.24
N LEU A 111 -4.08 11.76 9.58
CA LEU A 111 -4.35 10.34 9.75
C LEU A 111 -4.10 9.90 11.20
N TRP A 112 -2.97 10.31 11.78
CA TRP A 112 -2.59 9.97 13.15
C TRP A 112 -3.57 10.53 14.18
N ALA A 113 -4.02 11.78 14.02
CA ALA A 113 -4.97 12.38 14.94
C ALA A 113 -6.31 11.61 15.00
N LEU A 114 -6.73 11.02 13.88
CA LEU A 114 -8.00 10.29 13.80
C LEU A 114 -7.89 8.79 14.13
N THR A 115 -6.73 8.18 13.95
CA THR A 115 -6.56 6.71 14.01
C THR A 115 -5.47 6.23 14.96
N GLY A 116 -4.60 7.12 15.44
CA GLY A 116 -3.36 6.79 16.15
C GLY A 116 -2.28 6.16 15.25
N ARG A 117 -2.56 5.89 13.98
CA ARG A 117 -1.64 5.21 13.04
C ARG A 117 -0.95 6.22 12.11
N LYS A 118 0.23 5.85 11.60
CA LYS A 118 1.00 6.61 10.60
C LYS A 118 1.23 5.75 9.36
N GLY A 119 1.70 6.38 8.28
CA GLY A 119 1.98 5.69 7.03
C GLY A 119 0.90 5.96 5.99
N ILE A 120 0.72 7.24 5.63
CA ILE A 120 -0.28 7.67 4.65
C ILE A 120 -0.18 6.93 3.31
N LYS A 121 1.02 6.49 2.92
CA LYS A 121 1.25 5.70 1.69
C LYS A 121 0.44 4.40 1.67
N HIS A 122 0.30 3.74 2.82
CA HIS A 122 -0.41 2.46 2.98
C HIS A 122 -1.91 2.66 3.29
N ALA A 123 -2.25 3.77 3.93
CA ALA A 123 -3.63 4.06 4.34
C ALA A 123 -4.47 4.74 3.24
N ARG A 124 -3.83 5.43 2.28
CA ARG A 124 -4.55 6.23 1.28
C ARG A 124 -5.46 5.39 0.40
N GLY A 125 -6.60 5.96 0.02
CA GLY A 125 -7.62 5.32 -0.83
C GLY A 125 -8.38 4.16 -0.20
N SER A 126 -7.91 3.59 0.91
CA SER A 126 -8.59 2.54 1.66
C SER A 126 -9.64 3.16 2.58
N VAL A 127 -10.86 2.60 2.58
CA VAL A 127 -11.92 3.05 3.48
C VAL A 127 -11.63 2.49 4.87
N THR A 128 -11.59 3.37 5.87
CA THR A 128 -11.32 2.98 7.26
C THR A 128 -12.20 3.79 8.22
N THR A 129 -12.04 3.54 9.52
CA THR A 129 -12.84 4.19 10.57
C THR A 129 -11.95 4.93 11.54
N SER A 130 -12.47 6.04 12.06
CA SER A 130 -11.82 6.81 13.11
C SER A 130 -11.84 6.05 14.44
N THR A 131 -10.72 6.09 15.15
CA THR A 131 -10.65 5.68 16.56
C THR A 131 -10.99 6.85 17.49
N LEU A 132 -10.83 8.10 17.00
CA LEU A 132 -11.19 9.31 17.76
C LEU A 132 -12.72 9.48 17.87
N VAL A 133 -13.44 9.21 16.78
CA VAL A 133 -14.92 9.23 16.73
C VAL A 133 -15.40 7.90 16.18
N PRO A 134 -15.78 6.94 17.05
CA PRO A 134 -16.17 5.60 16.61
C PRO A 134 -17.26 5.63 15.53
N GLY A 135 -17.03 4.90 14.44
CA GLY A 135 -17.97 4.81 13.31
C GLY A 135 -17.85 5.94 12.27
N GLN A 136 -17.05 6.98 12.52
CA GLN A 136 -16.77 8.00 11.51
C GLN A 136 -15.95 7.39 10.38
N LYS A 137 -16.50 7.45 9.15
CA LYS A 137 -15.82 6.97 7.93
C LYS A 137 -14.68 7.90 7.54
N LEU A 138 -13.54 7.30 7.24
CA LEU A 138 -12.33 7.96 6.79
C LEU A 138 -11.93 7.47 5.40
N LEU A 139 -11.44 8.38 4.56
CA LEU A 139 -10.75 8.06 3.32
C LEU A 139 -9.48 8.89 3.21
N PRO A 140 -8.34 8.37 3.69
CA PRO A 140 -7.08 9.13 3.71
C PRO A 140 -6.54 9.42 2.31
N SER A 141 -5.80 10.52 2.17
CA SER A 141 -5.00 10.83 0.97
C SER A 141 -3.77 11.67 1.29
N TYR A 142 -2.94 11.94 0.29
CA TYR A 142 -1.72 12.72 0.44
C TYR A 142 -2.00 14.18 0.81
N HIS A 143 -1.09 14.79 1.58
CA HIS A 143 -1.16 16.22 1.85
C HIS A 143 -0.83 17.03 0.58
N PRO A 144 -1.59 18.08 0.21
CA PRO A 144 -1.35 18.90 -0.99
C PRO A 144 0.06 19.44 -1.14
N GLN A 145 0.77 19.67 -0.02
CA GLN A 145 2.16 20.10 -0.05
C GLN A 145 3.09 19.03 -0.65
N ALA A 146 2.83 17.74 -0.42
CA ALA A 146 3.62 16.65 -1.00
C ALA A 146 3.49 16.63 -2.53
N ILE A 147 2.30 16.93 -3.07
CA ILE A 147 2.06 17.03 -4.52
C ILE A 147 2.84 18.20 -5.12
N GLY A 148 3.02 19.28 -4.35
CA GLY A 148 3.84 20.41 -4.76
C GLY A 148 5.34 20.08 -4.93
N TYR A 149 5.82 19.00 -4.29
CA TYR A 149 7.18 18.48 -4.44
C TYR A 149 7.26 17.33 -5.46
N ASP A 150 6.24 16.46 -5.49
CA ASP A 150 6.14 15.34 -6.41
C ASP A 150 4.76 15.30 -7.08
N TRP A 151 4.71 15.84 -8.31
CA TRP A 151 3.47 15.94 -9.08
C TRP A 151 2.91 14.56 -9.48
N LYS A 152 3.71 13.49 -9.47
CA LYS A 152 3.23 12.12 -9.79
C LYS A 152 2.14 11.65 -8.82
N LEU A 153 2.09 12.23 -7.62
CA LEU A 153 1.07 11.92 -6.62
C LEU A 153 -0.30 12.55 -6.93
N ALA A 154 -0.37 13.54 -7.82
CA ALA A 154 -1.60 14.26 -8.15
C ALA A 154 -2.70 13.32 -8.65
N THR A 155 -2.38 12.45 -9.62
CA THR A 155 -3.32 11.48 -10.19
C THR A 155 -3.89 10.55 -9.12
N THR A 156 -3.04 10.05 -8.22
CA THR A 156 -3.47 9.19 -7.10
C THR A 156 -4.41 9.94 -6.16
N MET A 157 -4.06 11.17 -5.78
CA MET A 157 -4.91 11.99 -4.90
C MET A 157 -6.27 12.30 -5.54
N VAL A 158 -6.33 12.55 -6.85
CA VAL A 158 -7.61 12.75 -7.56
C VAL A 158 -8.46 11.48 -7.53
N MET A 159 -7.85 10.30 -7.70
CA MET A 159 -8.58 9.03 -7.59
C MET A 159 -9.12 8.82 -6.17
N ASP A 160 -8.31 9.07 -5.14
CA ASP A 160 -8.75 9.00 -3.74
C ASP A 160 -9.90 9.98 -3.45
N LEU A 161 -9.80 11.23 -3.95
CA LEU A 161 -10.85 12.24 -3.79
C LEU A 161 -12.14 11.86 -4.52
N LYS A 162 -12.06 11.30 -5.74
CA LYS A 162 -13.25 10.78 -6.43
C LYS A 162 -13.93 9.66 -5.64
N LYS A 163 -13.13 8.80 -5.04
CA LYS A 163 -13.63 7.76 -4.13
C LYS A 163 -14.26 8.38 -2.88
N ALA A 164 -13.68 9.43 -2.31
CA ALA A 164 -14.26 10.17 -1.19
C ALA A 164 -15.60 10.81 -1.55
N LEU A 165 -15.71 11.41 -2.74
CA LEU A 165 -16.96 11.97 -3.25
C LEU A 165 -18.05 10.90 -3.46
N TYR A 166 -17.68 9.70 -3.90
CA TYR A 166 -18.61 8.59 -3.97
C TYR A 166 -19.10 8.18 -2.56
N HIS A 167 -18.16 8.03 -1.62
CA HIS A 167 -18.46 7.63 -0.25
C HIS A 167 -19.19 8.70 0.56
N SER A 168 -19.08 9.98 0.20
CA SER A 168 -19.79 11.06 0.88
C SER A 168 -21.30 10.98 0.70
N ARG A 169 -21.80 10.19 -0.27
CA ARG A 169 -23.24 9.98 -0.50
C ARG A 169 -23.89 9.04 0.52
N PHE A 170 -23.07 8.32 1.29
CA PHE A 170 -23.54 7.30 2.22
C PHE A 170 -22.89 7.53 3.59
N PRO A 171 -23.65 7.73 4.67
CA PRO A 171 -23.05 7.95 6.01
C PRO A 171 -22.39 6.69 6.57
N LYS A 172 -22.89 5.51 6.20
CA LYS A 172 -22.40 4.25 6.74
C LYS A 172 -21.04 3.87 6.15
N VAL A 173 -20.22 3.24 6.97
CA VAL A 173 -19.01 2.54 6.55
C VAL A 173 -19.46 1.27 5.79
N PRO A 174 -18.92 1.01 4.58
CA PRO A 174 -19.17 -0.26 3.90
C PRO A 174 -18.78 -1.42 4.81
N GLY A 175 -19.70 -2.34 5.06
CA GLY A 175 -19.40 -3.55 5.82
C GLY A 175 -18.58 -4.51 4.96
N ASP A 176 -17.48 -5.04 5.51
CA ASP A 176 -16.75 -6.11 4.87
C ASP A 176 -17.40 -7.46 5.24
N LYS A 177 -18.15 -8.04 4.29
CA LYS A 177 -18.85 -9.32 4.48
C LYS A 177 -18.02 -10.52 4.02
N ARG A 178 -16.76 -10.30 3.69
CA ARG A 178 -15.90 -11.35 3.13
C ARG A 178 -15.48 -12.33 4.21
N GLN A 179 -15.47 -13.61 3.88
CA GLN A 179 -15.16 -14.70 4.80
C GLN A 179 -13.74 -15.19 4.57
N LEU A 180 -12.94 -15.24 5.64
CA LEU A 180 -11.58 -15.79 5.61
C LEU A 180 -11.56 -17.07 6.44
N ILE A 181 -11.11 -18.16 5.82
CA ILE A 181 -10.93 -19.44 6.49
C ILE A 181 -9.43 -19.63 6.72
N ILE A 182 -8.99 -19.47 7.95
CA ILE A 182 -7.57 -19.49 8.31
C ILE A 182 -7.22 -20.85 8.92
N ASP A 183 -6.21 -21.51 8.36
CA ASP A 183 -5.66 -22.78 8.85
C ASP A 183 -6.76 -23.83 9.14
N PRO A 184 -7.60 -24.17 8.15
CA PRO A 184 -8.65 -25.16 8.32
C PRO A 184 -8.06 -26.53 8.68
N THR A 185 -8.89 -27.40 9.26
CA THR A 185 -8.52 -28.81 9.42
C THR A 185 -8.24 -29.43 8.05
N LYS A 186 -7.39 -30.46 8.00
CA LYS A 186 -7.09 -31.18 6.75
C LYS A 186 -8.34 -31.57 5.97
N ALA A 187 -9.34 -32.14 6.64
CA ALA A 187 -10.60 -32.54 6.01
C ALA A 187 -11.34 -31.35 5.38
N HIS A 188 -11.41 -30.22 6.09
CA HIS A 188 -12.05 -29.00 5.57
C HIS A 188 -11.21 -28.37 4.45
N PHE A 189 -9.88 -28.40 4.54
CA PHE A 189 -9.00 -27.96 3.45
C PHE A 189 -9.27 -28.74 2.17
N ILE A 190 -9.36 -30.07 2.26
CA ILE A 190 -9.67 -30.94 1.13
C ILE A 190 -11.05 -30.65 0.55
N GLU A 191 -12.06 -30.43 1.39
CA GLU A 191 -13.40 -30.03 0.95
C GLU A 191 -13.36 -28.72 0.16
N LEU A 192 -12.62 -27.71 0.64
CA LEU A 192 -12.45 -26.45 -0.05
C LEU A 192 -11.72 -26.63 -1.38
N CYS A 193 -10.66 -27.46 -1.43
CA CYS A 193 -9.94 -27.78 -2.65
C CYS A 193 -10.82 -28.48 -3.69
N GLN A 194 -11.58 -29.49 -3.26
CA GLN A 194 -12.54 -30.20 -4.11
C GLN A 194 -13.58 -29.23 -4.68
N ARG A 195 -14.12 -28.32 -3.84
CA ARG A 195 -15.03 -27.28 -4.29
C ARG A 195 -14.42 -26.39 -5.39
N LEU A 196 -13.14 -26.01 -5.27
CA LEU A 196 -12.48 -25.23 -6.33
C LEU A 196 -12.43 -26.00 -7.65
N LEU A 197 -12.08 -27.29 -7.60
CA LEU A 197 -11.99 -28.18 -8.76
C LEU A 197 -13.36 -28.46 -9.39
N ASP A 198 -14.42 -28.54 -8.59
CA ASP A 198 -15.80 -28.71 -9.08
C ASP A 198 -16.31 -27.44 -9.77
N GLU A 199 -16.03 -26.27 -9.21
CA GLU A 199 -16.49 -25.00 -9.78
C GLU A 199 -15.74 -24.61 -11.06
N LYS A 200 -14.48 -25.07 -11.24
CA LYS A 200 -13.63 -24.81 -12.42
C LYS A 200 -13.48 -23.34 -12.81
N LYS A 201 -13.59 -22.43 -11.84
CA LYS A 201 -13.39 -21.00 -12.03
C LYS A 201 -11.91 -20.64 -11.87
N PRO A 202 -11.45 -19.52 -12.47
CA PRO A 202 -10.12 -19.01 -12.19
C PRO A 202 -9.88 -18.78 -10.69
N VAL A 203 -8.77 -19.28 -10.18
CA VAL A 203 -8.40 -19.25 -8.76
C VAL A 203 -7.23 -18.28 -8.57
N ALA A 204 -7.37 -17.30 -7.67
CA ALA A 204 -6.25 -16.51 -7.22
C ALA A 204 -5.44 -17.28 -6.19
N VAL A 205 -4.12 -17.28 -6.36
CA VAL A 205 -3.15 -17.95 -5.50
C VAL A 205 -2.13 -16.92 -5.02
N ASP A 206 -1.73 -17.05 -3.76
CA ASP A 206 -0.67 -16.24 -3.16
C ASP A 206 0.13 -17.11 -2.19
N ILE A 207 1.47 -17.07 -2.28
CA ILE A 207 2.36 -17.83 -1.40
C ILE A 207 3.17 -16.91 -0.48
N GLU A 208 3.38 -17.37 0.75
CA GLU A 208 4.39 -16.81 1.64
C GLU A 208 5.53 -17.83 1.76
N ALA A 209 6.76 -17.39 1.53
CA ALA A 209 7.92 -18.27 1.49
C ALA A 209 9.12 -17.71 2.25
N VAL A 210 9.89 -18.61 2.86
CA VAL A 210 11.19 -18.31 3.49
C VAL A 210 12.23 -19.19 2.83
N GLN A 211 13.25 -18.58 2.20
CA GLN A 211 14.31 -19.30 1.48
C GLN A 211 13.76 -20.30 0.42
N ALA A 212 12.72 -19.89 -0.31
CA ALA A 212 11.97 -20.70 -1.27
C ALA A 212 11.21 -21.91 -0.68
N HIS A 213 11.11 -22.04 0.65
CA HIS A 213 10.16 -22.95 1.27
C HIS A 213 8.84 -22.23 1.51
N ILE A 214 7.77 -22.73 0.92
CA ILE A 214 6.42 -22.20 1.14
C ILE A 214 6.04 -22.49 2.59
N ASN A 215 5.80 -21.43 3.35
CA ASN A 215 5.33 -21.51 4.74
C ASN A 215 3.81 -21.44 4.83
N ARG A 216 3.17 -20.86 3.80
CA ARG A 216 1.73 -20.65 3.73
C ARG A 216 1.30 -20.41 2.29
N ILE A 217 0.10 -20.86 1.97
CA ILE A 217 -0.52 -20.66 0.67
C ILE A 217 -1.99 -20.27 0.83
N GLY A 218 -2.42 -19.28 0.05
CA GLY A 218 -3.77 -18.71 0.06
C GLY A 218 -4.47 -18.94 -1.28
N PHE A 219 -5.78 -19.17 -1.22
CA PHE A 219 -6.62 -19.45 -2.38
C PHE A 219 -7.91 -18.66 -2.34
N SER A 220 -8.38 -18.21 -3.52
CA SER A 220 -9.71 -17.65 -3.68
C SER A 220 -10.22 -17.76 -5.11
N ASN A 221 -11.40 -18.34 -5.33
CA ASN A 221 -12.10 -18.31 -6.63
C ASN A 221 -13.34 -17.39 -6.61
N SER A 222 -13.57 -16.67 -5.51
CA SER A 222 -14.75 -15.84 -5.27
C SER A 222 -14.36 -14.45 -4.82
N THR A 223 -15.25 -13.47 -5.01
CA THR A 223 -15.05 -12.13 -4.47
C THR A 223 -15.50 -12.00 -3.01
N SER A 224 -16.02 -13.08 -2.41
CA SER A 224 -16.62 -13.06 -1.07
C SER A 224 -15.91 -13.95 -0.05
N TRP A 225 -15.01 -14.84 -0.48
CA TRP A 225 -14.33 -15.74 0.45
C TRP A 225 -12.95 -16.17 -0.04
N ALA A 226 -12.08 -16.47 0.92
CA ALA A 226 -10.76 -17.05 0.69
C ALA A 226 -10.38 -17.96 1.84
N PHE A 227 -9.40 -18.82 1.60
CA PHE A 227 -8.82 -19.68 2.62
C PHE A 227 -7.31 -19.74 2.48
N THR A 228 -6.64 -20.04 3.59
CA THR A 228 -5.19 -20.17 3.65
C THR A 228 -4.81 -21.34 4.53
N LEU A 229 -3.67 -21.96 4.21
CA LEU A 229 -3.10 -23.05 4.98
C LEU A 229 -1.63 -22.78 5.25
N GLY A 230 -1.24 -22.77 6.51
CA GLY A 230 0.15 -22.84 6.93
C GLY A 230 0.72 -24.25 6.72
N THR A 231 1.87 -24.34 6.07
CA THR A 231 2.59 -25.61 5.80
C THR A 231 3.80 -25.78 6.72
N LEU A 232 4.32 -24.68 7.29
CA LEU A 232 5.48 -24.69 8.19
C LEU A 232 5.20 -23.98 9.50
N LYS A 233 5.83 -24.44 10.58
CA LYS A 233 5.95 -23.75 11.86
C LYS A 233 7.41 -23.35 12.08
N GLY A 234 7.79 -22.19 11.57
CA GLY A 234 9.20 -21.80 11.49
C GLY A 234 9.89 -22.58 10.37
N ILE A 235 10.82 -23.47 10.71
CA ILE A 235 11.53 -24.33 9.75
C ILE A 235 11.06 -25.79 9.76
N VAL A 236 10.09 -26.14 10.62
CA VAL A 236 9.58 -27.51 10.73
C VAL A 236 8.22 -27.65 10.03
N PRO A 237 7.92 -28.83 9.43
CA PRO A 237 6.60 -29.11 8.88
C PRO A 237 5.49 -28.91 9.91
N PHE A 238 4.37 -28.34 9.47
CA PHE A 238 3.18 -28.17 10.31
C PHE A 238 2.40 -29.48 10.46
N PHE A 239 2.39 -30.31 9.42
CA PHE A 239 1.66 -31.57 9.35
C PHE A 239 2.59 -32.79 9.43
N PRO A 240 2.08 -33.96 9.85
CA PRO A 240 2.77 -35.24 9.64
C PRO A 240 3.03 -35.49 8.14
N GLU A 241 4.11 -36.18 7.80
CA GLU A 241 4.55 -36.44 6.41
C GLU A 241 3.43 -36.97 5.49
N LYS A 242 2.64 -37.94 5.97
CA LYS A 242 1.52 -38.51 5.20
C LYS A 242 0.44 -37.46 4.88
N ASP A 243 0.14 -36.59 5.84
CA ASP A 243 -0.84 -35.53 5.65
C ASP A 243 -0.29 -34.42 4.76
N GLU A 244 1.00 -34.11 4.90
CA GLU A 244 1.69 -33.14 4.07
C GLU A 244 1.71 -33.55 2.59
N LEU A 245 2.00 -34.82 2.30
CA LEU A 245 1.97 -35.35 0.93
C LEU A 245 0.59 -35.15 0.29
N GLU A 246 -0.48 -35.57 0.98
CA GLU A 246 -1.85 -35.43 0.48
C GLU A 246 -2.22 -33.95 0.27
N ILE A 247 -1.84 -33.06 1.21
CA ILE A 247 -2.05 -31.62 1.07
C ILE A 247 -1.36 -31.07 -0.19
N TRP A 248 -0.10 -31.45 -0.43
CA TRP A 248 0.63 -31.03 -1.63
C TRP A 248 0.06 -31.59 -2.92
N GLU A 249 -0.47 -32.81 -2.91
CA GLU A 249 -1.20 -33.38 -4.06
C GLU A 249 -2.42 -32.52 -4.39
N TRP A 250 -3.23 -32.12 -3.41
CA TRP A 250 -4.37 -31.22 -3.64
C TRP A 250 -3.96 -29.85 -4.15
N ILE A 251 -2.91 -29.25 -3.58
CA ILE A 251 -2.36 -27.97 -4.05
C ILE A 251 -1.88 -28.10 -5.50
N GLY A 252 -1.12 -29.16 -5.80
CA GLY A 252 -0.61 -29.44 -7.13
C GLY A 252 -1.71 -29.60 -8.16
N ARG A 253 -2.79 -30.30 -7.81
CA ARG A 253 -3.98 -30.44 -8.67
C ARG A 253 -4.66 -29.10 -8.95
N ILE A 254 -4.88 -28.27 -7.94
CA ILE A 254 -5.47 -26.93 -8.15
C ILE A 254 -4.62 -26.14 -9.15
N ILE A 255 -3.32 -26.04 -8.90
CA ILE A 255 -2.42 -25.20 -9.71
C ILE A 255 -2.25 -25.76 -11.13
N SER A 256 -2.22 -27.09 -11.28
CA SER A 256 -1.97 -27.76 -12.56
C SER A 256 -3.23 -28.03 -13.39
N GLU A 257 -4.43 -27.96 -12.81
CA GLU A 257 -5.70 -28.26 -13.50
C GLU A 257 -6.59 -27.03 -13.71
N LEU A 258 -6.45 -25.97 -12.89
CA LEU A 258 -7.30 -24.79 -12.96
C LEU A 258 -6.58 -23.56 -13.55
N PRO A 259 -7.31 -22.59 -14.13
CA PRO A 259 -6.74 -21.31 -14.52
C PRO A 259 -6.33 -20.51 -13.26
N ILE A 260 -5.07 -20.09 -13.16
CA ILE A 260 -4.54 -19.43 -11.96
C ILE A 260 -4.32 -17.94 -12.18
N ILE A 261 -4.72 -17.15 -11.19
CA ILE A 261 -4.51 -15.71 -11.12
C ILE A 261 -3.44 -15.44 -10.06
N TYR A 262 -2.44 -14.64 -10.40
CA TYR A 262 -1.44 -14.17 -9.44
C TYR A 262 -1.40 -12.64 -9.42
N HIS A 263 -0.71 -12.12 -8.43
CA HIS A 263 -0.18 -10.76 -8.45
C HIS A 263 1.34 -10.86 -8.35
N ASN A 264 2.06 -10.67 -9.47
CA ASN A 264 3.50 -10.91 -9.60
C ASN A 264 3.90 -12.39 -9.64
N ALA A 265 3.34 -13.14 -10.61
CA ALA A 265 3.57 -14.57 -10.79
C ALA A 265 5.06 -14.96 -10.86
N VAL A 266 5.92 -14.07 -11.38
CA VAL A 266 7.37 -14.30 -11.50
C VAL A 266 8.03 -14.62 -10.15
N TYR A 267 7.41 -14.24 -9.03
CA TYR A 267 7.85 -14.67 -7.70
C TYR A 267 7.35 -16.08 -7.34
N ASP A 268 6.05 -16.34 -7.51
CA ASP A 268 5.40 -17.58 -7.09
C ASP A 268 5.80 -18.81 -7.93
N LEU A 269 5.83 -18.66 -9.27
CA LEU A 269 6.04 -19.80 -10.17
C LEU A 269 7.39 -20.51 -9.92
N PRO A 270 8.52 -19.79 -9.80
CA PRO A 270 9.80 -20.41 -9.49
C PRO A 270 9.80 -21.19 -8.17
N VAL A 271 9.14 -20.68 -7.14
CA VAL A 271 9.09 -21.30 -5.81
C VAL A 271 8.28 -22.59 -5.85
N LEU A 272 7.09 -22.54 -6.48
CA LEU A 272 6.23 -23.71 -6.69
C LEU A 272 6.91 -24.80 -7.51
N PHE A 273 7.65 -24.42 -8.54
CA PHE A 273 8.34 -25.39 -9.41
C PHE A 273 9.60 -25.97 -8.75
N LEU A 274 10.53 -25.14 -8.30
CA LEU A 274 11.87 -25.57 -7.89
C LEU A 274 11.88 -26.51 -6.66
N ARG A 275 11.02 -26.24 -5.67
CA ARG A 275 11.02 -26.97 -4.41
C ARG A 275 9.89 -28.00 -4.30
N ASN A 276 8.76 -27.74 -4.95
CA ASN A 276 7.57 -28.59 -4.83
C ASN A 276 7.28 -29.40 -6.10
N GLY A 277 7.98 -29.15 -7.21
CA GLY A 277 7.79 -29.89 -8.46
C GLY A 277 6.42 -29.67 -9.09
N ILE A 278 5.72 -28.58 -8.73
CA ILE A 278 4.36 -28.31 -9.19
C ILE A 278 4.42 -27.60 -10.55
N PRO A 279 3.82 -28.16 -11.62
CA PRO A 279 3.67 -27.49 -12.90
C PRO A 279 2.81 -26.23 -12.79
N THR A 280 3.21 -25.14 -13.44
CA THR A 280 2.56 -23.80 -13.32
C THR A 280 2.02 -23.28 -14.65
N ASN A 281 1.64 -24.20 -15.55
CA ASN A 281 1.40 -23.92 -16.96
C ASN A 281 0.02 -23.25 -17.24
N ASN A 282 -0.86 -23.15 -16.24
CA ASN A 282 -2.21 -22.62 -16.39
C ASN A 282 -2.35 -21.17 -15.92
N LEU A 283 -1.33 -20.35 -16.15
CA LEU A 283 -1.36 -18.94 -15.79
C LEU A 283 -2.45 -18.21 -16.62
N TYR A 284 -3.57 -17.86 -15.97
CA TYR A 284 -4.68 -17.14 -16.59
C TYR A 284 -4.43 -15.63 -16.62
N MET A 285 -3.96 -15.08 -15.49
CA MET A 285 -3.75 -13.64 -15.37
C MET A 285 -2.73 -13.30 -14.29
N ASP A 286 -1.79 -12.43 -14.62
CA ASP A 286 -1.00 -11.70 -13.63
C ASP A 286 -1.56 -10.27 -13.53
N THR A 287 -2.14 -9.97 -12.37
CA THR A 287 -2.74 -8.65 -12.11
C THR A 287 -1.69 -7.53 -12.05
N LEU A 288 -0.41 -7.83 -11.77
CA LEU A 288 0.66 -6.84 -11.85
C LEU A 288 0.95 -6.46 -13.31
N VAL A 289 1.01 -7.43 -14.22
CA VAL A 289 1.15 -7.18 -15.68
C VAL A 289 -0.05 -6.39 -16.21
N ALA A 290 -1.25 -6.78 -15.82
CA ALA A 290 -2.46 -6.04 -16.18
C ALA A 290 -2.41 -4.57 -15.70
N ALA A 291 -1.90 -4.33 -14.48
CA ALA A 291 -1.75 -2.99 -13.95
C ALA A 291 -0.68 -2.18 -14.73
N HIS A 292 0.42 -2.83 -15.13
CA HIS A 292 1.44 -2.24 -16.02
C HIS A 292 0.88 -1.72 -17.32
N ILE A 293 -0.03 -2.47 -17.94
CA ILE A 293 -0.63 -2.06 -19.21
C ILE A 293 -1.70 -0.99 -19.00
N LEU A 294 -2.54 -1.11 -17.97
CA LEU A 294 -3.62 -0.16 -17.72
C LEU A 294 -3.12 1.22 -17.26
N TRP A 295 -2.07 1.24 -16.44
CA TRP A 295 -1.58 2.46 -15.78
C TRP A 295 -0.05 2.46 -15.67
N PRO A 296 0.72 2.57 -16.76
CA PRO A 296 2.17 2.42 -16.77
C PRO A 296 2.92 3.25 -15.72
N GLU A 297 2.46 4.47 -15.45
CA GLU A 297 3.13 5.42 -14.54
C GLU A 297 2.78 5.28 -13.06
N LEU A 298 1.72 4.55 -12.71
CA LEU A 298 1.26 4.41 -11.32
C LEU A 298 1.98 3.28 -10.58
N PRO A 299 2.03 3.27 -9.24
CA PRO A 299 2.49 2.09 -8.50
C PRO A 299 1.66 0.83 -8.84
N LYS A 300 2.29 -0.34 -8.74
CA LYS A 300 1.69 -1.62 -9.18
C LYS A 300 1.52 -2.64 -8.08
N SER A 301 1.89 -2.28 -6.84
CA SER A 301 1.70 -3.17 -5.70
C SER A 301 0.22 -3.48 -5.52
N LEU A 302 -0.06 -4.69 -5.03
CA LEU A 302 -1.42 -5.14 -4.77
C LEU A 302 -2.17 -4.14 -3.88
N GLU A 303 -1.53 -3.67 -2.81
CA GLU A 303 -2.07 -2.63 -1.91
C GLU A 303 -2.48 -1.36 -2.66
N TYR A 304 -1.67 -0.89 -3.62
CA TYR A 304 -1.98 0.31 -4.37
C TYR A 304 -3.16 0.08 -5.32
N VAL A 305 -3.15 -1.02 -6.08
CA VAL A 305 -4.19 -1.30 -7.08
C VAL A 305 -5.55 -1.52 -6.40
N THR A 306 -5.58 -2.27 -5.30
CA THR A 306 -6.82 -2.56 -4.57
C THR A 306 -7.39 -1.33 -3.89
N SER A 307 -6.56 -0.46 -3.34
CA SER A 307 -7.03 0.78 -2.71
C SER A 307 -7.65 1.76 -3.74
N ILE A 308 -7.32 1.63 -5.03
CA ILE A 308 -8.01 2.34 -6.11
C ILE A 308 -9.30 1.62 -6.53
N LEU A 309 -9.26 0.30 -6.73
CA LEU A 309 -10.34 -0.45 -7.38
C LEU A 309 -11.40 -1.01 -6.42
N LEU A 310 -11.07 -1.22 -5.14
CA LEU A 310 -11.90 -1.93 -4.17
C LEU A 310 -12.17 -1.07 -2.93
N ASP A 311 -13.36 -1.22 -2.34
CA ASP A 311 -13.73 -0.59 -1.07
C ASP A 311 -13.33 -1.48 0.12
N VAL A 312 -12.03 -1.69 0.31
CA VAL A 312 -11.49 -2.56 1.36
C VAL A 312 -10.59 -1.78 2.33
N PRO A 313 -10.52 -2.18 3.61
CA PRO A 313 -9.55 -1.64 4.55
C PRO A 313 -8.12 -1.99 4.13
N ALA A 314 -7.14 -1.16 4.51
CA ALA A 314 -5.72 -1.50 4.35
C ALA A 314 -5.38 -2.70 5.24
N TRP A 315 -4.74 -3.73 4.70
CA TRP A 315 -4.51 -5.01 5.41
C TRP A 315 -3.04 -5.44 5.49
N LYS A 316 -2.12 -4.77 4.78
CA LYS A 316 -0.68 -5.14 4.76
C LYS A 316 -0.04 -5.15 6.16
N HIS A 317 -0.55 -4.36 7.10
CA HIS A 317 -0.12 -4.38 8.50
C HIS A 317 -0.36 -5.73 9.22
N LEU A 318 -1.23 -6.58 8.68
CA LEU A 318 -1.50 -7.91 9.22
C LEU A 318 -0.38 -8.91 8.95
N SER A 319 0.58 -8.61 8.06
CA SER A 319 1.67 -9.54 7.73
C SER A 319 2.46 -9.98 8.96
N GLU A 320 2.62 -9.10 9.95
CA GLU A 320 3.32 -9.39 11.19
C GLU A 320 2.39 -9.90 12.30
N THR A 321 1.16 -9.37 12.39
CA THR A 321 0.25 -9.64 13.52
C THR A 321 -0.70 -10.81 13.30
N ALA A 322 -1.08 -11.06 12.04
CA ALA A 322 -2.06 -12.07 11.63
C ALA A 322 -1.71 -12.59 10.21
N PRO A 323 -0.59 -13.31 10.04
CA PRO A 323 -0.07 -13.70 8.72
C PRO A 323 -1.03 -14.57 7.90
N GLY A 324 -1.90 -15.35 8.56
CA GLY A 324 -2.95 -16.10 7.89
C GLY A 324 -4.00 -15.18 7.24
N GLU A 325 -4.54 -14.22 8.01
CA GLU A 325 -5.49 -13.24 7.45
C GLU A 325 -4.86 -12.43 6.32
N TYR A 326 -3.59 -12.05 6.48
CA TYR A 326 -2.83 -11.33 5.46
C TYR A 326 -2.77 -12.08 4.11
N ASN A 327 -2.30 -13.32 4.10
CA ASN A 327 -2.17 -14.12 2.89
C ASN A 327 -3.54 -14.49 2.29
N ALA A 328 -4.54 -14.80 3.11
CA ALA A 328 -5.91 -15.03 2.63
C ALA A 328 -6.48 -13.76 1.93
N LEU A 329 -6.20 -12.58 2.47
CA LEU A 329 -6.60 -11.31 1.87
C LEU A 329 -5.82 -10.98 0.61
N ASP A 330 -4.55 -11.35 0.48
CA ASP A 330 -3.79 -11.17 -0.76
C ASP A 330 -4.37 -12.00 -1.90
N ALA A 331 -4.69 -13.28 -1.66
CA ALA A 331 -5.40 -14.12 -2.62
C ALA A 331 -6.81 -13.54 -2.96
N LEU A 332 -7.59 -13.17 -1.94
CA LEU A 332 -8.94 -12.63 -2.13
C LEU A 332 -8.95 -11.33 -2.92
N ASN A 333 -8.10 -10.38 -2.55
CA ASN A 333 -8.04 -9.08 -3.18
C ASN A 333 -7.55 -9.21 -4.63
N THR A 334 -6.59 -10.11 -4.89
CA THR A 334 -6.16 -10.48 -6.25
C THR A 334 -7.33 -11.01 -7.08
N LYS A 335 -8.14 -11.92 -6.51
CA LYS A 335 -9.35 -12.44 -7.19
C LYS A 335 -10.37 -11.34 -7.49
N CYS A 336 -10.54 -10.38 -6.58
CA CYS A 336 -11.48 -9.26 -6.72
C CYS A 336 -11.07 -8.25 -7.81
N ILE A 337 -9.78 -7.92 -7.93
CA ILE A 337 -9.33 -6.94 -8.93
C ILE A 337 -9.26 -7.54 -10.34
N ALA A 338 -8.97 -8.84 -10.47
CA ALA A 338 -8.82 -9.50 -11.77
C ALA A 338 -9.97 -9.25 -12.76
N PRO A 339 -11.26 -9.51 -12.43
CA PRO A 339 -12.36 -9.28 -13.38
C PRO A 339 -12.55 -7.79 -13.70
N ILE A 340 -12.26 -6.88 -12.76
CA ILE A 340 -12.33 -5.44 -13.00
C ILE A 340 -11.28 -5.04 -14.03
N MET A 341 -10.05 -5.52 -13.86
CA MET A 341 -8.93 -5.20 -14.73
C MET A 341 -9.07 -5.83 -16.11
N GLU A 342 -9.55 -7.07 -16.20
CA GLU A 342 -9.89 -7.71 -17.48
C GLU A 342 -10.92 -6.89 -18.26
N ASN A 343 -11.99 -6.45 -17.59
CA ASN A 343 -12.99 -5.59 -18.22
C ASN A 343 -12.39 -4.24 -18.68
N LEU A 344 -11.51 -3.64 -17.87
CA LEU A 344 -10.83 -2.39 -18.24
C LEU A 344 -9.89 -2.56 -19.44
N LEU A 345 -9.16 -3.68 -19.50
CA LEU A 345 -8.28 -4.00 -20.63
C LEU A 345 -9.11 -4.16 -21.92
N LYS A 346 -10.20 -4.94 -21.87
CA LYS A 346 -11.10 -5.13 -23.01
C LYS A 346 -11.75 -3.82 -23.45
N LYS A 347 -12.24 -3.01 -22.51
CA LYS A 347 -12.86 -1.70 -22.81
C LYS A 347 -11.90 -0.69 -23.45
N ARG A 348 -10.58 -0.88 -23.30
CA ARG A 348 -9.53 -0.03 -23.87
C ARG A 348 -8.84 -0.66 -25.07
N ASP A 349 -9.33 -1.80 -25.56
CA ASP A 349 -8.71 -2.56 -26.65
C ASP A 349 -7.26 -2.97 -26.37
N LEU A 350 -6.94 -3.27 -25.10
CA LEU A 350 -5.60 -3.64 -24.62
C LEU A 350 -5.46 -5.14 -24.31
N TRP A 351 -6.49 -5.95 -24.55
CA TRP A 351 -6.50 -7.37 -24.18
C TRP A 351 -5.43 -8.19 -24.93
N GLU A 352 -5.28 -7.98 -26.23
CA GLU A 352 -4.27 -8.70 -27.02
C GLU A 352 -2.84 -8.33 -26.60
N VAL A 353 -2.60 -7.05 -26.28
CA VAL A 353 -1.33 -6.59 -25.71
C VAL A 353 -1.07 -7.30 -24.39
N PHE A 354 -2.07 -7.38 -23.52
CA PHE A 354 -1.96 -8.11 -22.26
C PHE A 354 -1.64 -9.59 -22.45
N GLN A 355 -2.31 -10.28 -23.38
CA GLN A 355 -2.01 -11.69 -23.66
C GLN A 355 -0.58 -11.88 -24.17
N ARG A 356 -0.08 -10.96 -25.01
CA ARG A 356 1.32 -10.98 -25.45
C ARG A 356 2.28 -10.76 -24.30
N GLU A 357 2.04 -9.79 -23.42
CA GLU A 357 2.91 -9.56 -22.26
C GLU A 357 2.90 -10.74 -21.28
N MET A 358 1.73 -11.37 -21.08
CA MET A 358 1.59 -12.58 -20.27
C MET A 358 2.43 -13.76 -20.79
N SER A 359 2.60 -13.88 -22.12
CA SER A 359 3.40 -14.97 -22.72
C SER A 359 4.89 -14.95 -22.33
N TRP A 360 5.39 -13.80 -21.85
CA TRP A 360 6.78 -13.67 -21.41
C TRP A 360 7.01 -14.06 -19.95
N VAL A 361 5.95 -14.23 -19.14
CA VAL A 361 6.07 -14.48 -17.69
C VAL A 361 6.79 -15.79 -17.39
N GLU A 362 6.41 -16.87 -18.07
CA GLU A 362 7.03 -18.18 -17.87
C GLU A 362 8.50 -18.19 -18.35
N PRO A 363 8.84 -17.74 -19.58
CA PRO A 363 10.23 -17.59 -20.00
C PRO A 363 11.08 -16.74 -19.03
N ALA A 364 10.56 -15.62 -18.54
CA ALA A 364 11.27 -14.76 -17.59
C ALA A 364 11.53 -15.48 -16.25
N SER A 365 10.54 -16.22 -15.76
CA SER A 365 10.66 -17.03 -14.54
C SER A 365 11.74 -18.12 -14.68
N MET A 366 11.82 -18.77 -15.85
CA MET A 366 12.83 -19.80 -16.12
C MET A 366 14.24 -19.22 -16.24
N LEU A 367 14.39 -18.06 -16.90
CA LEU A 367 15.68 -17.34 -16.95
C LEU A 367 16.15 -16.92 -15.55
N GLN A 368 15.23 -16.49 -14.69
CA GLN A 368 15.54 -16.17 -13.30
C GLN A 368 16.01 -17.40 -12.51
N LEU A 369 15.36 -18.55 -12.69
CA LEU A 369 15.78 -19.82 -12.07
C LEU A 369 17.16 -20.29 -12.57
N GLN A 370 17.42 -20.15 -13.87
CA GLN A 370 18.70 -20.52 -14.45
C GLN A 370 19.84 -19.65 -13.92
N GLY A 371 19.59 -18.35 -13.73
CA GLY A 371 20.57 -17.39 -13.28
C GLY A 371 21.72 -17.21 -14.28
N LEU A 372 22.83 -16.66 -13.80
CA LEU A 372 24.04 -16.43 -14.59
C LEU A 372 25.26 -16.95 -13.83
N PHE A 373 26.16 -17.64 -14.54
CA PHE A 373 27.45 -18.00 -13.98
C PHE A 373 28.29 -16.75 -13.74
N VAL A 374 28.81 -16.63 -12.53
CA VAL A 374 29.68 -15.51 -12.12
C VAL A 374 31.03 -16.07 -11.71
N ASN A 375 32.10 -15.52 -12.29
CA ASN A 375 33.46 -15.82 -11.83
C ASN A 375 33.71 -15.13 -10.49
N MET A 376 33.67 -15.91 -9.41
CA MET A 376 33.80 -15.42 -8.05
C MET A 376 35.19 -14.89 -7.73
N GLU A 377 36.25 -15.53 -8.24
CA GLU A 377 37.63 -15.06 -8.06
C GLU A 377 37.83 -13.69 -8.69
N LYS A 378 37.34 -13.51 -9.93
CA LYS A 378 37.44 -12.22 -10.61
C LYS A 378 36.63 -11.13 -9.92
N LYS A 379 35.44 -11.47 -9.42
CA LYS A 379 34.63 -10.56 -8.60
C LYS A 379 35.41 -10.11 -7.36
N ASP A 380 36.03 -11.03 -6.64
CA ASP A 380 36.77 -10.73 -5.40
C ASP A 380 38.04 -9.91 -5.67
N GLU A 381 38.74 -10.19 -6.77
CA GLU A 381 39.86 -9.39 -7.28
C GLU A 381 39.42 -7.94 -7.58
N LEU A 382 38.32 -7.77 -8.33
CA LEU A 382 37.77 -6.47 -8.68
C LEU A 382 37.31 -5.69 -7.44
N VAL A 383 36.66 -6.36 -6.49
CA VAL A 383 36.24 -5.76 -5.21
C VAL A 383 37.45 -5.31 -4.41
N SER A 384 38.51 -6.12 -4.35
CA SER A 384 39.75 -5.78 -3.64
C SER A 384 40.44 -4.58 -4.29
N THR A 385 40.56 -4.59 -5.62
CA THR A 385 41.11 -3.47 -6.39
C THR A 385 40.32 -2.18 -6.19
N ALA A 386 38.98 -2.25 -6.17
CA ALA A 386 38.13 -1.09 -5.91
C ALA A 386 38.31 -0.55 -4.48
N LYS A 387 38.42 -1.43 -3.48
CA LYS A 387 38.69 -1.03 -2.08
C LYS A 387 40.05 -0.36 -1.93
N GLU A 388 41.08 -0.83 -2.63
CA GLU A 388 42.40 -0.19 -2.62
C GLU A 388 42.38 1.19 -3.26
N LYS A 389 41.70 1.33 -4.42
CA LYS A 389 41.49 2.64 -5.06
C LYS A 389 40.75 3.60 -4.15
N LEU A 390 39.69 3.13 -3.48
CA LEU A 390 38.92 3.95 -2.54
C LEU A 390 39.79 4.46 -1.40
N LYS A 391 40.61 3.59 -0.78
CA LYS A 391 41.56 3.98 0.27
C LYS A 391 42.56 5.04 -0.20
N LYS A 392 43.07 4.91 -1.43
CA LYS A 392 43.99 5.90 -2.01
C LYS A 392 43.31 7.25 -2.20
N VAL A 393 42.12 7.26 -2.78
CA VAL A 393 41.32 8.47 -2.99
C VAL A 393 40.94 9.13 -1.66
N ASP A 394 40.51 8.36 -0.65
CA ASP A 394 40.18 8.88 0.67
C ASP A 394 41.40 9.54 1.34
N ALA A 395 42.58 8.93 1.20
CA ALA A 395 43.83 9.49 1.72
C ALA A 395 44.24 10.78 0.99
N GLU A 396 44.06 10.85 -0.33
CA GLU A 396 44.28 12.06 -1.12
C GLU A 396 43.28 13.17 -0.75
N LEU A 397 42.01 12.83 -0.61
CA LEU A 397 40.94 13.75 -0.21
C LEU A 397 41.24 14.32 1.19
N LEU A 398 41.62 13.48 2.15
CA LEU A 398 41.98 13.90 3.50
C LEU A 398 43.16 14.89 3.48
N LYS A 399 44.17 14.65 2.63
CA LYS A 399 45.30 15.57 2.47
C LYS A 399 44.89 16.92 1.89
N LEU A 400 43.98 16.94 0.91
CA LEU A 400 43.52 18.16 0.26
C LEU A 400 42.59 18.98 1.14
N VAL A 401 41.70 18.31 1.87
CA VAL A 401 40.61 18.92 2.64
C VAL A 401 41.01 19.19 4.10
N GLY A 402 41.99 18.46 4.63
CA GLY A 402 42.48 18.59 6.01
C GLY A 402 41.54 18.03 7.08
N LYS A 403 40.45 17.39 6.69
CA LYS A 403 39.49 16.72 7.59
C LYS A 403 38.78 15.58 6.85
N GLU A 404 38.28 14.62 7.61
CA GLU A 404 37.41 13.59 7.07
C GLU A 404 36.06 14.18 6.65
N VAL A 405 35.58 13.76 5.49
CA VAL A 405 34.28 14.19 4.94
C VAL A 405 33.52 12.97 4.46
N ASN A 406 32.30 12.79 4.96
CA ASN A 406 31.40 11.79 4.43
C ASN A 406 30.80 12.31 3.11
N TYR A 407 31.34 11.84 1.98
CA TYR A 407 30.89 12.21 0.64
C TYR A 407 29.47 11.71 0.30
N ASN A 408 28.90 10.79 1.08
CA ASN A 408 27.49 10.42 0.98
C ASN A 408 26.56 11.36 1.77
N SER A 409 27.10 12.41 2.41
CA SER A 409 26.33 13.42 3.15
C SER A 409 26.26 14.72 2.33
N PRO A 410 25.14 14.99 1.62
CA PRO A 410 24.98 16.24 0.88
C PRO A 410 25.23 17.51 1.70
N PRO A 411 24.85 17.60 3.00
CA PRO A 411 25.21 18.75 3.84
C PRO A 411 26.73 18.92 4.05
N GLN A 412 27.47 17.84 4.32
CA GLN A 412 28.91 17.93 4.54
C GLN A 412 29.64 18.31 3.25
N VAL A 413 29.22 17.72 2.12
CA VAL A 413 29.78 18.05 0.80
C VAL A 413 29.45 19.50 0.41
N LYS A 414 28.23 19.98 0.68
CA LYS A 414 27.84 21.38 0.43
C LYS A 414 28.72 22.35 1.22
N ASN A 415 28.91 22.10 2.51
CA ASN A 415 29.74 22.95 3.38
C ASN A 415 31.23 22.92 2.99
N LEU A 416 31.68 21.86 2.31
CA LEU A 416 33.04 21.75 1.81
C LEU A 416 33.25 22.55 0.51
N LEU A 417 32.30 22.46 -0.43
CA LEU A 417 32.50 22.96 -1.81
C LEU A 417 32.02 24.40 -2.04
N TYR A 418 31.02 24.87 -1.29
CA TYR A 418 30.33 26.13 -1.56
C TYR A 418 30.41 27.09 -0.37
N ILE A 419 31.61 27.25 0.22
CA ILE A 419 31.87 28.25 1.28
C ILE A 419 31.27 29.60 0.88
#